data_AF-A0A3L6DQV5-F1
#
_entry.id   AF-A0A3L6DQV5-F1
#
_cell.length_a   1.000
_cell.length_b   1.000
_cell.length_c   1.000
_cell.angle_alpha   90.00
_cell.angle_beta   90.00
_cell.angle_gamma   90.00
#
_symmetry.space_group_name_H-M   'P 1'
#
loop_
_entity.id
_entity.type
_entity.pdbx_description
1 polymer ?
#
loop_
_entity_poly.entity_id
_entity_poly.type
_entity_poly.pdbx_seq_one_letter_code
_entity_poly.pdbx_strand_id
1 'polypeptide(L)'
;MDVTQVEVEALVIQGPKLSTILSQVKKLEASVLVLSQRKPSPFCCFLRSRSSSEEEELVEECINRAECLTLAVRRRSKGVGGYLVSTRWQKNFWLLA
;
A
#
# COMPACT_ATOMS: atom_id res chain seq x y z
N MET A 1 25.88 -11.07 -19.51
CA MET A 1 24.53 -10.88 -18.97
C MET A 1 24.67 -10.94 -17.47
N ASP A 2 24.84 -9.81 -16.81
CA ASP A 2 24.91 -9.74 -15.35
C ASP A 2 23.51 -10.05 -14.79
N VAL A 3 23.39 -11.17 -14.09
CA VAL A 3 22.17 -11.51 -13.37
C VAL A 3 22.14 -10.60 -12.15
N THR A 4 21.25 -9.60 -12.13
CA THR A 4 21.03 -8.77 -10.94
C THR A 4 20.45 -9.66 -9.83
N GLN A 5 21.29 -10.06 -8.89
CA GLN A 5 20.86 -10.84 -7.74
C GLN A 5 20.15 -9.91 -6.75
N VAL A 6 18.89 -10.24 -6.42
CA VAL A 6 18.09 -9.50 -5.45
C VAL A 6 18.06 -10.31 -4.15
N GLU A 7 18.47 -9.69 -3.05
CA GLU A 7 18.30 -10.25 -1.71
C GLU A 7 16.87 -10.02 -1.22
N VAL A 8 16.23 -11.07 -0.69
CA VAL A 8 14.84 -11.03 -0.25
C VAL A 8 14.77 -11.50 1.20
N GLU A 9 14.18 -10.65 2.04
CA GLU A 9 13.88 -10.97 3.44
C GLU A 9 12.36 -10.98 3.66
N ALA A 10 11.87 -11.97 4.40
CA ALA A 10 10.47 -12.05 4.81
C ALA A 10 10.39 -12.11 6.33
N LEU A 11 9.64 -11.19 6.93
CA LEU A 11 9.51 -11.06 8.37
C LEU A 11 8.04 -11.11 8.79
N VAL A 12 7.74 -11.91 9.82
CA VAL A 12 6.41 -11.95 10.46
C VAL A 12 6.53 -11.27 11.82
N ILE A 13 5.71 -10.25 12.04
CA ILE A 13 5.71 -9.47 13.28
C ILE A 13 4.30 -9.44 13.85
N GLN A 14 4.19 -9.72 15.14
CA GLN A 14 2.94 -9.59 15.87
C GLN A 14 2.83 -8.19 16.49
N GLY A 15 1.67 -7.54 16.33
CA GLY A 15 1.39 -6.24 16.93
C GLY A 15 0.36 -5.43 16.14
N PRO A 16 0.04 -4.21 16.60
CA PRO A 16 -0.86 -3.32 15.87
C PRO A 16 -0.25 -2.94 14.52
N LYS A 17 -1.00 -3.20 13.44
CA LYS A 17 -0.47 -3.20 12.07
C LYS A 17 0.18 -1.86 11.67
N LEU A 18 -0.45 -0.73 11.99
CA LEU A 18 0.06 0.61 11.65
C LEU A 18 1.39 0.92 12.37
N SER A 19 1.45 0.77 13.70
CA SER A 19 2.67 1.05 14.47
C SER A 19 3.82 0.14 14.06
N THR A 20 3.52 -1.12 13.76
CA THR A 20 4.51 -2.09 13.30
C THR A 20 5.07 -1.69 11.93
N ILE A 21 4.22 -1.30 10.97
CA ILE A 21 4.70 -0.84 9.65
C ILE A 21 5.62 0.39 9.80
N LEU A 22 5.18 1.41 10.55
CA LEU A 22 5.94 2.65 10.72
C LEU A 22 7.29 2.40 11.41
N SER A 23 7.31 1.56 12.45
CA SER A 23 8.55 1.21 13.15
C SER A 23 9.51 0.39 12.28
N GLN A 24 9.02 -0.51 11.42
CA GLN A 24 9.86 -1.27 10.50
C GLN A 24 10.44 -0.41 9.39
N VAL A 25 9.64 0.49 8.81
CA VAL A 25 10.14 1.47 7.82
C VAL A 25 11.33 2.23 8.40
N LYS A 26 11.21 2.68 9.66
CA LYS A 26 12.29 3.38 10.36
C LYS A 26 13.48 2.48 10.68
N LYS A 27 13.25 1.28 11.22
CA LYS A 27 14.30 0.34 11.63
C LYS A 27 15.15 -0.14 10.45
N LEU A 28 14.51 -0.37 9.30
CA LEU A 28 15.16 -0.85 8.08
C LEU A 28 15.63 0.30 7.18
N GLU A 29 15.39 1.55 7.57
CA GLU A 29 15.68 2.74 6.76
C GLU A 29 15.12 2.60 5.32
N ALA A 30 13.90 2.08 5.22
CA ALA A 30 13.29 1.78 3.94
C ALA A 30 13.12 3.05 3.10
N SER A 31 13.58 3.02 1.85
CA SER A 31 13.43 4.15 0.93
C SER A 31 12.02 4.24 0.33
N VAL A 32 11.39 3.09 0.10
CA VAL A 32 10.06 2.97 -0.51
C VAL A 32 9.22 1.94 0.24
N LEU A 33 7.99 2.31 0.60
CA LEU A 33 6.96 1.43 1.11
C LEU A 33 5.85 1.25 0.05
N VAL A 34 5.59 0.02 -0.36
CA VAL A 34 4.51 -0.31 -1.30
C VAL A 34 3.40 -1.06 -0.58
N LEU A 35 2.18 -0.54 -0.66
CA LEU A 35 0.98 -1.11 -0.05
C LEU A 35 -0.05 -1.45 -1.12
N SER A 36 -0.76 -2.56 -0.95
CA SER A 36 -1.92 -2.86 -1.79
C SER A 36 -3.11 -2.02 -1.33
N GLN A 37 -3.77 -1.33 -2.25
CA GLN A 37 -5.05 -0.67 -1.99
C GLN A 37 -6.19 -1.57 -2.48
N ARG A 38 -7.21 -1.79 -1.65
CA ARG A 38 -8.41 -2.49 -2.12
C ARG A 38 -9.26 -1.57 -2.98
N LYS A 39 -10.03 -2.17 -3.89
CA LYS A 39 -11.01 -1.40 -4.66
C LYS A 39 -12.22 -1.15 -3.74
N PRO A 40 -12.62 0.11 -3.52
CA PRO A 40 -13.85 0.38 -2.77
C PRO A 40 -14.98 -0.27 -3.56
N SER A 41 -15.62 -1.28 -2.96
CA SER A 41 -16.74 -1.96 -3.61
C SER A 41 -18.02 -1.20 -3.27
N PRO A 42 -18.86 -0.85 -4.26
CA PRO A 42 -20.09 -0.09 -4.00
C PRO A 42 -21.08 -0.86 -3.11
N PHE A 43 -20.97 -2.19 -3.06
CA PHE A 43 -21.74 -3.05 -2.17
C PHE A 43 -21.20 -3.11 -0.72
N CYS A 44 -19.93 -2.73 -0.48
CA CYS A 44 -19.37 -2.64 0.88
C CYS A 44 -19.91 -1.43 1.65
N CYS A 45 -20.48 -0.43 0.99
CA CYS A 45 -21.16 0.66 1.69
C CYS A 45 -22.45 0.17 2.38
N PHE A 46 -23.13 -0.83 1.80
CA PHE A 46 -24.36 -1.43 2.34
C PHE A 46 -24.07 -2.48 3.42
N LEU A 47 -23.06 -3.33 3.19
CA LEU A 47 -22.53 -4.24 4.20
C LEU A 47 -21.33 -3.54 4.84
N ARG A 48 -21.54 -2.78 5.93
CA ARG A 48 -20.49 -2.10 6.73
C ARG A 48 -19.42 -3.10 7.22
N SER A 49 -18.59 -3.59 6.31
CA SER A 49 -17.51 -4.50 6.61
C SER A 49 -16.38 -3.63 7.15
N ARG A 50 -16.34 -3.48 8.47
CA ARG A 50 -15.33 -2.69 9.21
C ARG A 50 -13.91 -2.97 8.73
N SER A 51 -13.63 -4.19 8.29
CA SER A 51 -12.31 -4.60 7.81
C SER A 51 -11.87 -3.90 6.52
N SER A 52 -12.79 -3.51 5.62
CA SER A 52 -12.43 -2.80 4.40
C SER A 52 -12.11 -1.33 4.67
N SER A 53 -12.86 -0.70 5.60
CA SER A 53 -12.60 0.69 6.01
C SER A 53 -11.34 0.82 6.85
N GLU A 54 -11.08 -0.13 7.75
CA GLU A 54 -9.88 -0.14 8.60
C GLU A 54 -8.60 -0.31 7.77
N GLU A 55 -8.64 -1.07 6.68
CA GLU A 55 -7.49 -1.23 5.79
C GLU A 55 -7.25 0.00 4.91
N GLU A 56 -8.31 0.65 4.40
CA GLU A 56 -8.20 1.91 3.68
C GLU A 56 -7.63 3.02 4.57
N GLU A 57 -8.14 3.14 5.81
CA GLU A 57 -7.63 4.07 6.82
C GLU A 57 -6.16 3.80 7.14
N LEU A 58 -5.77 2.54 7.32
CA LEU A 58 -4.38 2.17 7.55
C LEU A 58 -3.47 2.59 6.40
N VAL A 59 -3.89 2.35 5.15
CA VAL A 59 -3.10 2.73 3.96
C VAL A 59 -2.92 4.25 3.90
N GLU A 60 -3.98 5.02 4.17
CA GLU A 60 -3.91 6.48 4.22
C GLU A 60 -3.00 6.97 5.35
N GLU A 61 -3.09 6.38 6.55
CA GLU A 61 -2.20 6.68 7.67
C GLU A 61 -0.73 6.40 7.32
N CYS A 62 -0.44 5.28 6.66
CA CYS A 62 0.91 4.97 6.18
C CYS A 62 1.41 5.98 5.14
N ILE A 63 0.56 6.39 4.19
CA ILE A 63 0.93 7.42 3.19
C ILE A 63 1.31 8.74 3.86
N ASN A 64 0.59 9.12 4.92
CA ASN A 64 0.76 10.41 5.57
C ASN A 64 1.91 10.44 6.58
N ARG A 65 2.18 9.31 7.24
CA ARG A 65 3.07 9.25 8.42
C ARG A 65 4.37 8.49 8.22
N ALA A 66 4.46 7.59 7.24
CA ALA A 66 5.71 6.86 7.02
C ALA A 66 6.83 7.83 6.60
N GLU A 67 8.01 7.64 7.17
CA GLU A 67 9.21 8.46 6.93
C GLU A 67 9.93 8.01 5.64
N CYS A 68 9.19 7.66 4.58
CA CYS A 68 9.73 7.21 3.30
C CYS A 68 8.75 7.51 2.14
N LEU A 69 9.13 7.21 0.90
CA LEU A 69 8.19 7.28 -0.23
C LEU A 69 7.16 6.15 -0.11
N THR A 70 5.91 6.50 0.16
CA THR A 70 4.83 5.51 0.28
C THR A 70 3.93 5.51 -0.95
N LEU A 71 3.73 4.32 -1.52
CA LEU A 71 2.89 4.07 -2.70
C LEU A 71 1.77 3.09 -2.34
N ALA A 72 0.52 3.49 -2.54
CA ALA A 72 -0.61 2.56 -2.49
C ALA A 72 -1.07 2.21 -3.91
N VAL A 73 -1.15 0.91 -4.23
CA VAL A 73 -1.32 0.41 -5.59
C VAL A 73 -2.55 -0.47 -5.70
N ARG A 74 -3.39 -0.23 -6.71
CA ARG A 74 -4.52 -1.10 -7.07
C ARG A 74 -4.71 -1.22 -8.57
N ARG A 75 -5.33 -2.31 -9.02
CA ARG A 75 -5.74 -2.45 -10.42
C ARG A 75 -6.86 -1.44 -10.74
N ARG A 76 -6.79 -0.77 -11.90
CA ARG A 76 -7.83 0.19 -12.32
C ARG A 76 -9.17 -0.50 -12.58
N SER A 77 -9.24 -1.34 -13.60
CA SER A 77 -10.44 -2.14 -13.91
C SER A 77 -10.07 -3.46 -14.60
N LYS A 78 -11.07 -4.34 -14.79
CA LYS A 78 -10.84 -5.64 -15.45
C LYS A 78 -10.59 -5.50 -16.96
N GLY A 79 -11.09 -4.44 -17.61
CA GLY A 79 -10.98 -4.21 -19.06
C GLY A 79 -10.11 -3.03 -19.47
N VAL A 80 -9.62 -2.23 -18.52
CA VAL A 80 -8.67 -1.14 -18.75
C VAL A 80 -7.40 -1.48 -17.98
N GLY A 81 -6.31 -1.70 -18.71
CA GLY A 81 -5.02 -2.12 -18.15
C GLY A 81 -4.40 -1.10 -17.19
N GLY A 82 -3.30 -1.49 -16.59
CA GLY A 82 -2.53 -0.65 -15.67
C GLY A 82 -3.10 -0.54 -14.25
N TYR A 83 -2.47 0.35 -13.49
CA TYR A 83 -2.64 0.48 -12.05
C TYR A 83 -3.02 1.90 -11.68
N LEU A 84 -3.83 2.05 -10.64
CA LEU A 84 -3.99 3.31 -9.94
C LEU A 84 -3.01 3.32 -8.79
N VAL A 85 -2.22 4.39 -8.71
CA VAL A 85 -1.25 4.61 -7.66
C VAL A 85 -1.66 5.85 -6.88
N SER A 86 -1.53 5.79 -5.56
CA SER A 86 -1.77 6.89 -4.64
C SER A 86 -0.53 7.12 -3.79
N THR A 87 -0.14 8.38 -3.68
CA THR A 87 0.97 8.86 -2.86
C THR A 87 0.44 9.90 -1.87
N ARG A 88 1.35 10.53 -1.13
CA ARG A 88 1.04 11.68 -0.28
C ARG A 88 0.55 12.89 -1.07
N TRP A 89 1.10 13.10 -2.27
CA TRP A 89 0.89 14.33 -3.05
C TRP A 89 -0.16 14.18 -4.13
N GLN A 90 -0.34 12.97 -4.65
CA GLN A 90 -1.26 12.70 -5.74
C GLN A 90 -1.96 11.36 -5.52
N LYS A 91 -3.29 11.38 -5.60
CA LYS A 91 -4.14 10.21 -5.43
C LYS A 91 -4.62 9.68 -6.77
N ASN A 92 -4.72 8.35 -6.88
CA ASN A 92 -5.32 7.64 -8.01
C ASN A 92 -4.78 8.05 -9.40
N PHE A 93 -3.48 8.33 -9.53
CA PHE A 93 -2.91 8.54 -10.86
C PHE A 93 -2.79 7.20 -11.59
N TRP A 94 -3.11 7.21 -12.87
CA TRP A 94 -3.14 5.99 -13.68
C TRP A 94 -1.77 5.74 -14.31
N LEU A 95 -1.14 4.66 -13.90
CA LEU A 95 0.09 4.15 -14.49
C LEU A 95 -0.25 3.06 -15.51
N LEU A 96 0.13 3.31 -16.76
CA LEU A 96 0.14 2.31 -17.82
C LEU A 96 1.45 1.53 -17.71
N ALA A 97 1.37 0.27 -17.30
CA ALA A 97 2.48 -0.66 -17.19
C ALA A 97 2.12 -1.94 -17.92
#